data_AF-A0A9R0ITV3-F1
#
_entry.id   AF-A0A9R0ITV3-F1
#
_cell.length_a   1.000
_cell.length_b   1.000
_cell.length_c   1.000
_cell.angle_alpha   90.00
_cell.angle_beta   90.00
_cell.angle_gamma   90.00
#
_symmetry.space_group_name_H-M   'P 1'
#
loop_
_entity.id
_entity.type
_entity.pdbx_description
1 polymer ?
#
loop_
_entity_poly.entity_id
_entity_poly.type
_entity_poly.pdbx_seq_one_letter_code
_entity_poly.pdbx_strand_id
1 'polypeptide(L)'
;MEELSAEVISSNTTHLHQTNCNSLSETFVTSTSLSIESQNTISTQDQKIASLCKEIEDKNSRIEELEQKNGQDCVSLTKLVTSLVQEIEHQNKRIKELEQDHEKKNAACTKSSRLVISLMEEVDCKHQQIVDLKHTCSEMYTDIRKLVEERDYWHELNIQGEVNLRSLGLRNRRLQSDLNSVKKELSHVLLAKRVDGPQSNEGQSCSMQVTGSTNIDIDALKREVEDKTEEVLYLQNLNQTLILKERASNNELLDAQQELLSGLQSVLSDRTMLGIKRMGELDSKVFLDACSEKFPKEEQGIKCAEVCSLWEDHLKDSQWHPFKHTTINGNLQAIIDESDEKLEELRKEWGEKVYNAVTSALVELNEYNPSGRYPVPKIWNIREEREVSLKEVIGYIIQQLKTHKRKRR
;
A
#
# COMPACT_ATOMS: atom_id res chain seq x y z
N MET A 1 0.02 78.88 93.24
CA MET A 1 -1.44 79.16 93.30
C MET A 1 -1.90 78.47 94.57
N GLU A 2 -1.84 79.13 95.74
CA GLU A 2 -2.87 80.06 96.28
C GLU A 2 -4.23 79.33 96.36
N GLU A 3 -4.97 79.22 97.47
CA GLU A 3 -5.23 80.04 98.67
C GLU A 3 -5.56 79.06 99.85
N LEU A 4 -5.28 79.24 101.14
CA LEU A 4 -5.62 80.26 102.17
C LEU A 4 -7.11 80.46 102.50
N SER A 5 -7.52 80.01 103.71
CA SER A 5 -8.41 80.69 104.68
C SER A 5 -8.58 79.80 105.94
N ALA A 6 -8.01 80.10 107.12
CA ALA A 6 -8.47 81.02 108.19
C ALA A 6 -9.77 80.53 108.88
N GLU A 7 -10.04 80.53 110.20
CA GLU A 7 -9.49 81.11 111.44
C GLU A 7 -10.13 80.36 112.65
N VAL A 8 -9.43 79.99 113.74
CA VAL A 8 -9.32 80.64 115.10
C VAL A 8 -10.68 80.85 115.83
N ILE A 9 -10.97 80.37 117.05
CA ILE A 9 -10.71 80.93 118.43
C ILE A 9 -11.36 79.94 119.44
N SER A 10 -10.63 79.26 120.33
CA SER A 10 -10.28 79.59 121.75
C SER A 10 -11.29 79.26 122.88
N SER A 11 -10.80 78.46 123.83
CA SER A 11 -10.89 78.55 125.31
C SER A 11 -12.19 78.16 126.06
N ASN A 12 -12.15 77.09 126.88
CA ASN A 12 -12.05 77.14 128.36
C ASN A 12 -12.22 75.78 129.08
N THR A 13 -11.15 75.38 129.80
CA THR A 13 -11.04 74.96 131.23
C THR A 13 -11.82 73.78 131.89
N THR A 14 -11.02 72.86 132.50
CA THR A 14 -11.18 72.08 133.78
C THR A 14 -12.28 70.99 133.90
N HIS A 15 -12.11 69.79 134.50
CA HIS A 15 -11.46 69.42 135.78
C HIS A 15 -11.30 67.86 135.95
N LEU A 16 -10.22 67.43 136.64
CA LEU A 16 -10.01 66.28 137.59
C LEU A 16 -10.63 64.87 137.36
N HIS A 17 -9.80 63.80 137.31
CA HIS A 17 -9.45 62.84 138.41
C HIS A 17 -8.87 61.50 137.88
N GLN A 18 -7.84 60.99 138.59
CA GLN A 18 -7.10 59.72 138.47
C GLN A 18 -7.70 58.73 139.50
N THR A 19 -7.89 57.41 139.31
CA THR A 19 -6.92 56.29 139.14
C THR A 19 -7.67 54.95 139.02
N ASN A 20 -7.25 54.02 138.12
CA ASN A 20 -7.40 52.56 138.27
C ASN A 20 -6.45 51.82 137.27
N CYS A 21 -5.41 51.11 137.73
CA CYS A 21 -4.31 50.62 136.86
C CYS A 21 -4.02 49.09 136.89
N ASN A 22 -4.79 48.25 137.58
CA ASN A 22 -4.43 46.82 137.71
C ASN A 22 -5.21 45.84 136.81
N SER A 23 -6.18 46.29 136.00
CA SER A 23 -6.87 45.44 135.00
C SER A 23 -6.23 45.47 133.61
N LEU A 24 -5.23 46.33 133.40
CA LEU A 24 -4.63 46.60 132.09
C LEU A 24 -3.50 45.64 131.72
N SER A 25 -2.88 44.92 132.67
CA SER A 25 -1.72 44.07 132.37
C SER A 25 -2.10 42.67 131.86
N GLU A 26 -3.09 42.01 132.47
CA GLU A 26 -3.57 40.69 131.99
C GLU A 26 -4.27 40.78 130.64
N THR A 27 -4.99 41.88 130.39
CA THR A 27 -5.61 42.18 129.10
C THR A 27 -4.58 42.51 128.02
N PHE A 28 -3.46 43.15 128.37
CA PHE A 28 -2.35 43.38 127.44
C PHE A 28 -1.65 42.08 127.05
N VAL A 29 -1.33 41.20 128.01
CA VAL A 29 -0.61 39.95 127.70
C VAL A 29 -1.47 39.01 126.85
N THR A 30 -2.76 38.89 127.15
CA THR A 30 -3.71 38.08 126.36
C THR A 30 -4.00 38.69 124.97
N SER A 31 -4.10 40.02 124.86
CA SER A 31 -4.20 40.69 123.55
C SER A 31 -2.93 40.52 122.73
N THR A 32 -1.75 40.52 123.37
CA THR A 32 -0.48 40.35 122.69
C THR A 32 -0.29 38.91 122.22
N SER A 33 -0.68 37.91 123.01
CA SER A 33 -0.64 36.49 122.59
C SER A 33 -1.63 36.20 121.48
N LEU A 34 -2.86 36.70 121.56
CA LEU A 34 -3.87 36.59 120.49
C LEU A 34 -3.45 37.32 119.21
N SER A 35 -2.74 38.44 119.33
CA SER A 35 -2.18 39.17 118.19
C SER A 35 -1.02 38.43 117.53
N ILE A 36 -0.14 37.78 118.32
CA ILE A 36 0.96 36.94 117.80
C ILE A 36 0.41 35.67 117.15
N GLU A 37 -0.60 35.03 117.74
CA GLU A 37 -1.26 33.84 117.20
C GLU A 37 -2.04 34.19 115.92
N SER A 38 -2.73 35.34 115.90
CA SER A 38 -3.33 35.92 114.70
C SER A 38 -2.28 36.23 113.62
N GLN A 39 -1.15 36.86 113.96
CA GLN A 39 -0.05 37.13 113.03
C GLN A 39 0.59 35.86 112.47
N ASN A 40 0.73 34.81 113.28
CA ASN A 40 1.21 33.51 112.82
C ASN A 40 0.19 32.80 111.90
N THR A 41 -1.11 32.92 112.17
CA THR A 41 -2.15 32.41 111.25
C THR A 41 -2.22 33.20 109.94
N ILE A 42 -2.03 34.51 109.97
CA ILE A 42 -1.96 35.37 108.78
C ILE A 42 -0.71 35.02 107.96
N SER A 43 0.45 34.88 108.60
CA SER A 43 1.70 34.47 107.96
C SER A 43 1.59 33.11 107.26
N THR A 44 0.93 32.13 107.89
CA THR A 44 0.70 30.81 107.27
C THR A 44 -0.33 30.84 106.14
N GLN A 45 -1.36 31.68 106.23
CA GLN A 45 -2.28 31.96 105.11
C GLN A 45 -1.57 32.63 103.94
N ASP A 46 -0.75 33.65 104.20
CA ASP A 46 0.02 34.39 103.19
C ASP A 46 0.99 33.46 102.46
N GLN A 47 1.66 32.55 103.17
CA GLN A 47 2.50 31.51 102.57
C GLN A 47 1.70 30.58 101.63
N LYS A 48 0.47 30.22 102.02
CA LYS A 48 -0.40 29.36 101.23
C LYS A 48 -0.96 30.09 100.01
N ILE A 49 -1.35 31.36 100.15
CA ILE A 49 -1.74 32.23 99.05
C ILE A 49 -0.59 32.38 98.06
N ALA A 50 0.63 32.66 98.53
CA ALA A 50 1.80 32.77 97.67
C ALA A 50 2.09 31.47 96.89
N SER A 51 1.94 30.30 97.54
CA SER A 51 2.09 29.00 96.85
C SER A 51 1.03 28.78 95.77
N LEU A 52 -0.23 29.16 96.02
CA LEU A 52 -1.33 29.04 95.07
C LEU A 52 -1.18 30.03 93.91
N CYS A 53 -0.75 31.26 94.18
CA CYS A 53 -0.43 32.25 93.15
C CYS A 53 0.65 31.73 92.21
N LYS A 54 1.73 31.16 92.75
CA LYS A 54 2.79 30.54 91.95
C LYS A 54 2.25 29.38 91.10
N GLU A 55 1.42 28.50 91.69
CA GLU A 55 0.81 27.39 90.95
C GLU A 55 -0.11 27.87 89.81
N ILE A 56 -0.87 28.95 90.02
CA ILE A 56 -1.69 29.57 88.98
C ILE A 56 -0.81 30.14 87.86
N GLU A 57 0.28 30.81 88.22
CA GLU A 57 1.21 31.41 87.26
C GLU A 57 1.94 30.36 86.41
N ASP A 58 2.37 29.26 87.04
CA ASP A 58 2.94 28.09 86.35
C ASP A 58 1.90 27.43 85.42
N LYS A 59 0.64 27.29 85.85
CA LYS A 59 -0.45 26.75 85.01
C LYS A 59 -0.81 27.68 83.85
N ASN A 60 -0.83 28.99 84.06
CA ASN A 60 -1.10 29.96 83.00
C ASN A 60 0.02 29.93 81.95
N SER A 61 1.28 29.86 82.38
CA SER A 61 2.43 29.69 81.48
C SER A 61 2.31 28.41 80.65
N ARG A 62 1.89 27.30 81.28
CA ARG A 62 1.62 26.03 80.60
C ARG A 62 0.49 26.12 79.58
N ILE A 63 -0.56 26.89 79.86
CA ILE A 63 -1.68 27.13 78.94
C ILE A 63 -1.19 27.91 77.71
N GLU A 64 -0.45 29.00 77.90
CA GLU A 64 0.12 29.78 76.79
C GLU A 64 1.02 28.92 75.88
N GLU A 65 1.87 28.08 76.44
CA GLU A 65 2.71 27.14 75.67
C GLU A 65 1.86 26.18 74.83
N LEU A 66 0.79 25.62 75.42
CA LEU A 66 -0.13 24.71 74.73
C LEU A 66 -0.93 25.42 73.63
N GLU A 67 -1.37 26.66 73.88
CA GLU A 67 -2.06 27.48 72.89
C GLU A 67 -1.15 27.82 71.71
N GLN A 68 0.10 28.21 71.97
CA GLN A 68 1.07 28.49 70.92
C GLN A 68 1.36 27.23 70.08
N LYS A 69 1.55 26.08 70.74
CA LYS A 69 1.79 24.80 70.06
C LYS A 69 0.58 24.38 69.23
N ASN A 70 -0.62 24.45 69.78
CA ASN A 70 -1.86 24.14 69.05
C ASN A 70 -2.05 25.07 67.85
N GLY A 71 -1.69 26.36 67.98
CA GLY A 71 -1.68 27.31 66.87
C GLY A 71 -0.69 26.91 65.76
N GLN A 72 0.52 26.51 66.12
CA GLN A 72 1.52 26.02 65.17
C GLN A 72 1.10 24.71 64.47
N ASP A 73 0.48 23.79 65.22
CA ASP A 73 -0.05 22.53 64.68
C ASP A 73 -1.21 22.81 63.70
N CYS A 74 -2.13 23.72 64.03
CA CYS A 74 -3.21 24.16 63.14
C CYS A 74 -2.67 24.76 61.82
N VAL A 75 -1.65 25.62 61.89
CA VAL A 75 -1.03 26.21 60.69
C VAL A 75 -0.34 25.13 59.84
N SER A 76 0.35 24.19 60.48
CA SER A 76 1.05 23.09 59.79
C SER A 76 0.06 22.14 59.10
N LEU A 77 -1.03 21.78 59.80
CA LEU A 77 -2.13 20.99 59.25
C LEU A 77 -2.82 21.70 58.09
N THR A 78 -3.07 23.02 58.21
CA THR A 78 -3.70 23.80 57.14
C THR A 78 -2.84 23.76 55.88
N LYS A 79 -1.52 23.97 56.00
CA LYS A 79 -0.58 23.88 54.86
C LYS A 79 -0.60 22.51 54.20
N LEU A 80 -0.60 21.44 55.01
CA LEU A 80 -0.66 20.07 54.50
C LEU A 80 -1.97 19.82 53.74
N VAL A 81 -3.11 20.22 54.31
CA VAL A 81 -4.43 20.08 53.67
C VAL A 81 -4.49 20.85 52.36
N THR A 82 -3.99 22.10 52.33
CA THR A 82 -3.96 22.88 51.09
C THR A 82 -3.09 22.20 50.02
N SER A 83 -1.93 21.66 50.39
CA SER A 83 -1.08 20.92 49.45
C SER A 83 -1.76 19.65 48.91
N LEU A 84 -2.47 18.91 49.76
CA LEU A 84 -3.20 17.70 49.34
C LEU A 84 -4.38 18.03 48.42
N VAL A 85 -5.11 19.12 48.68
CA VAL A 85 -6.19 19.59 47.81
C VAL A 85 -5.66 19.96 46.42
N GLN A 86 -4.54 20.69 46.36
CA GLN A 86 -3.90 21.05 45.08
C GLN A 86 -3.46 19.81 44.29
N GLU A 87 -2.91 18.80 44.97
CA GLU A 87 -2.54 17.53 44.32
C GLU A 87 -3.77 16.79 43.78
N ILE A 88 -4.86 16.71 44.55
CA ILE A 88 -6.12 16.09 44.11
C ILE A 88 -6.68 16.81 42.88
N GLU A 89 -6.68 18.14 42.88
CA GLU A 89 -7.13 18.93 41.72
C GLU A 89 -6.28 18.67 40.48
N HIS A 90 -4.96 18.62 40.65
CA HIS A 90 -4.04 18.28 39.57
C HIS A 90 -4.29 16.86 39.02
N GLN A 91 -4.45 15.86 39.89
CA GLN A 91 -4.75 14.49 39.47
C GLN A 91 -6.10 14.39 38.76
N ASN A 92 -7.13 15.08 39.24
CA ASN A 92 -8.44 15.12 38.59
C ASN A 92 -8.37 15.73 37.19
N LYS A 93 -7.56 16.78 36.99
CA LYS A 93 -7.34 17.35 35.66
C LYS A 93 -6.68 16.35 34.73
N ARG A 94 -5.64 15.65 35.21
CA ARG A 94 -4.92 14.62 34.44
C ARG A 94 -5.83 13.44 34.05
N ILE A 95 -6.72 13.01 34.95
CA ILE A 95 -7.73 11.97 34.65
C ILE A 95 -8.63 12.41 33.49
N LYS A 96 -9.17 13.64 33.52
CA LYS A 96 -10.02 14.16 32.43
C LYS A 96 -9.31 14.22 31.08
N GLU A 97 -8.03 14.61 31.08
CA GLU A 97 -7.22 14.64 29.85
C GLU A 97 -7.02 13.23 29.27
N LEU A 98 -6.75 12.23 30.13
CA LEU A 98 -6.64 10.84 29.72
C LEU A 98 -7.96 10.26 29.20
N GLU A 99 -9.08 10.56 29.87
CA GLU A 99 -10.42 10.15 29.41
C GLU A 99 -10.72 10.68 28.00
N GLN A 100 -10.43 11.96 27.75
CA GLN A 100 -10.65 12.57 26.44
C GLN A 100 -9.74 11.96 25.36
N ASP A 101 -8.49 11.64 25.69
CA ASP A 101 -7.56 10.96 24.77
C ASP A 101 -8.01 9.52 24.47
N HIS A 102 -8.49 8.79 25.48
CA HIS A 102 -9.07 7.46 25.32
C HIS A 102 -10.32 7.48 24.42
N GLU A 103 -11.22 8.45 24.61
CA GLU A 103 -12.41 8.63 23.77
C GLU A 103 -12.02 8.84 22.29
N LYS A 104 -11.05 9.74 22.04
CA LYS A 104 -10.52 10.01 20.69
C LYS A 104 -9.89 8.76 20.07
N LYS A 105 -9.08 8.03 20.82
CA LYS A 105 -8.46 6.77 20.38
C LYS A 105 -9.51 5.69 20.09
N ASN A 106 -10.54 5.57 20.93
CA ASN A 106 -11.64 4.64 20.69
C ASN A 106 -12.39 4.99 19.41
N ALA A 107 -12.74 6.26 19.20
CA ALA A 107 -13.43 6.69 17.99
C ALA A 107 -12.59 6.42 16.72
N ALA A 108 -11.28 6.65 16.77
CA ALA A 108 -10.36 6.33 15.68
C ALA A 108 -10.28 4.81 15.43
N CYS A 109 -10.19 4.01 16.50
CA CYS A 109 -10.20 2.55 16.43
C CYS A 109 -11.50 2.03 15.80
N THR A 110 -12.66 2.55 16.21
CA THR A 110 -13.96 2.16 15.64
C THR A 110 -14.04 2.47 14.14
N LYS A 111 -13.54 3.64 13.70
CA LYS A 111 -13.46 3.97 12.27
C LYS A 111 -12.55 3.01 11.51
N SER A 112 -11.38 2.70 12.07
CA SER A 112 -10.44 1.74 11.50
C SER A 112 -11.06 0.34 11.39
N SER A 113 -11.76 -0.13 12.42
CA SER A 113 -12.44 -1.44 12.40
C SER A 113 -13.52 -1.51 11.33
N ARG A 114 -14.30 -0.44 11.11
CA ARG A 114 -15.30 -0.40 10.03
C ARG A 114 -14.66 -0.50 8.65
N LEU A 115 -13.55 0.21 8.43
CA LEU A 115 -12.79 0.12 7.17
C LEU A 115 -12.26 -1.30 6.94
N VAL A 116 -11.72 -1.93 7.98
CA VAL A 116 -11.22 -3.32 7.88
C VAL A 116 -12.34 -4.29 7.52
N ILE A 117 -13.53 -4.15 8.13
CA ILE A 117 -14.68 -5.00 7.80
C ILE A 117 -15.10 -4.82 6.34
N SER A 118 -15.22 -3.57 5.87
CA SER A 118 -15.59 -3.28 4.48
C SER A 118 -14.57 -3.84 3.47
N LEU A 119 -13.27 -3.73 3.77
CA LEU A 119 -12.23 -4.31 2.91
C LEU A 119 -12.28 -5.85 2.92
N MET A 120 -12.61 -6.46 4.05
CA MET A 120 -12.75 -7.91 4.15
C MET A 120 -13.91 -8.42 3.30
N GLU A 121 -15.06 -7.74 3.34
CA GLU A 121 -16.21 -8.04 2.48
C GLU A 121 -15.87 -7.92 0.98
N GLU A 122 -15.08 -6.91 0.60
CA GLU A 122 -14.63 -6.74 -0.78
C GLU A 122 -13.69 -7.88 -1.22
N VAL A 123 -12.73 -8.26 -0.37
CA VAL A 123 -11.82 -9.39 -0.62
C VAL A 123 -12.60 -10.69 -0.80
N ASP A 124 -13.60 -10.96 0.04
CA ASP A 124 -14.44 -12.15 -0.07
C ASP A 124 -15.25 -12.15 -1.38
N CYS A 125 -15.79 -11.00 -1.80
CA CYS A 125 -16.48 -10.86 -3.07
C CYS A 125 -15.56 -11.16 -4.27
N LYS A 126 -14.35 -10.60 -4.26
CA LYS A 126 -13.35 -10.83 -5.32
C LYS A 126 -12.87 -12.27 -5.33
N HIS A 127 -12.68 -12.88 -4.15
CA HIS A 127 -12.34 -14.29 -4.05
C HIS A 127 -13.40 -15.18 -4.72
N GLN A 128 -14.68 -14.91 -4.47
CA GLN A 128 -15.77 -15.66 -5.09
C GLN A 128 -15.76 -15.52 -6.62
N GLN A 129 -15.55 -14.30 -7.15
CA GLN A 129 -15.45 -14.08 -8.61
C GLN A 129 -14.30 -14.89 -9.24
N ILE A 130 -13.16 -14.98 -8.57
CA ILE A 130 -12.02 -15.77 -9.04
C ILE A 130 -12.36 -17.27 -9.05
N VAL A 131 -13.05 -17.76 -8.02
CA VAL A 131 -13.50 -19.16 -7.94
C VAL A 131 -14.44 -19.49 -9.10
N ASP A 132 -15.41 -18.62 -9.38
CA ASP A 132 -16.39 -18.83 -10.46
C ASP A 132 -15.71 -18.81 -11.84
N LEU A 133 -14.76 -17.88 -12.07
CA LEU A 133 -13.97 -17.81 -13.29
C LEU A 133 -13.09 -19.05 -13.48
N LYS A 134 -12.50 -19.57 -12.40
CA LYS A 134 -11.70 -20.80 -12.46
C LYS A 134 -12.55 -22.00 -12.85
N HIS A 135 -13.78 -22.08 -12.33
CA HIS A 135 -14.71 -23.14 -12.68
C HIS A 135 -15.09 -23.10 -14.17
N THR A 136 -15.49 -21.93 -14.67
CA THR A 136 -15.84 -21.76 -16.09
C THR A 136 -14.65 -22.02 -17.03
N CYS A 137 -13.45 -21.59 -16.65
CA CYS A 137 -12.24 -21.92 -17.43
C CYS A 137 -12.01 -23.43 -17.46
N SER A 138 -12.18 -24.13 -16.33
CA SER A 138 -12.03 -25.59 -16.27
C SER A 138 -13.01 -26.30 -17.20
N GLU A 139 -14.28 -25.88 -17.22
CA GLU A 139 -15.30 -26.42 -18.13
C GLU A 139 -14.91 -26.19 -19.60
N MET A 140 -14.51 -24.96 -19.94
CA MET A 140 -14.06 -24.63 -21.30
C MET A 140 -12.84 -25.47 -21.74
N TYR A 141 -11.88 -25.71 -20.85
CA TYR A 141 -10.75 -26.60 -21.15
C TYR A 141 -11.19 -28.04 -21.41
N THR A 142 -12.22 -28.53 -20.71
CA THR A 142 -12.76 -29.87 -20.97
C THR A 142 -13.47 -29.96 -22.32
N ASP A 143 -14.16 -28.92 -22.75
CA ASP A 143 -14.84 -28.91 -24.05
C ASP A 143 -13.87 -28.74 -25.21
N ILE A 144 -12.86 -27.86 -25.09
CA ILE A 144 -11.77 -27.76 -26.07
C ILE A 144 -11.09 -29.11 -26.25
N ARG A 145 -10.86 -29.86 -25.15
CA ARG A 145 -10.26 -31.19 -25.23
C ARG A 145 -11.11 -32.16 -26.06
N LYS A 146 -12.43 -32.21 -25.84
CA LYS A 146 -13.33 -33.07 -26.62
C LYS A 146 -13.32 -32.70 -28.11
N LEU A 147 -13.35 -31.41 -28.43
CA LEU A 147 -13.31 -30.95 -29.83
C LEU A 147 -11.98 -31.32 -30.52
N VAL A 148 -10.87 -31.27 -29.80
CA VAL A 148 -9.57 -31.73 -30.33
C VAL A 148 -9.57 -33.24 -30.59
N GLU A 149 -10.11 -34.03 -29.65
CA GLU A 149 -10.25 -35.48 -29.81
C GLU A 149 -11.14 -35.85 -31.02
N GLU A 150 -12.25 -35.14 -31.21
CA GLU A 150 -13.13 -35.33 -32.37
C GLU A 150 -12.45 -34.94 -33.68
N ARG A 151 -11.74 -33.81 -33.72
CA ARG A 151 -10.96 -33.38 -34.90
C ARG A 151 -9.94 -34.44 -35.29
N ASP A 152 -9.18 -34.96 -34.33
CA ASP A 152 -8.14 -35.95 -34.59
C ASP A 152 -8.73 -37.26 -35.11
N TYR A 153 -9.89 -37.67 -34.58
CA TYR A 153 -10.65 -38.81 -35.11
C TYR A 153 -11.06 -38.61 -36.59
N TRP A 154 -11.62 -37.45 -36.94
CA TRP A 154 -12.01 -37.15 -38.32
C TRP A 154 -10.81 -37.05 -39.26
N HIS A 155 -9.69 -36.52 -38.79
CA HIS A 155 -8.47 -36.42 -39.58
C HIS A 155 -7.92 -37.80 -39.96
N GLU A 156 -7.90 -38.74 -39.01
CA GLU A 156 -7.49 -40.12 -39.26
C GLU A 156 -8.39 -40.81 -40.30
N LEU A 157 -9.72 -40.65 -40.15
CA LEU A 157 -10.68 -41.22 -41.08
C LEU A 157 -10.52 -40.65 -42.50
N ASN A 158 -10.22 -39.36 -42.62
CA ASN A 158 -9.96 -38.72 -43.91
C ASN A 158 -8.67 -39.24 -44.56
N ILE A 159 -7.57 -39.38 -43.80
CA ILE A 159 -6.33 -39.99 -44.30
C ILE A 159 -6.61 -41.40 -44.84
N GLN A 160 -7.39 -42.20 -44.10
CA GLN A 160 -7.74 -43.54 -44.54
C GLN A 160 -8.61 -43.54 -45.82
N GLY A 161 -9.54 -42.59 -45.92
CA GLY A 161 -10.32 -42.33 -47.13
C GLY A 161 -9.44 -42.03 -48.35
N GLU A 162 -8.46 -41.13 -48.20
CA GLU A 162 -7.52 -40.79 -49.27
C GLU A 162 -6.68 -41.98 -49.74
N VAL A 163 -6.18 -42.81 -48.81
CA VAL A 163 -5.41 -44.01 -49.15
C VAL A 163 -6.25 -44.98 -49.96
N ASN A 164 -7.50 -45.20 -49.55
CA ASN A 164 -8.45 -46.06 -50.27
C ASN A 164 -8.76 -45.51 -51.68
N LEU A 165 -8.99 -44.21 -51.81
CA LEU A 165 -9.20 -43.52 -53.09
C LEU A 165 -7.99 -43.67 -54.02
N ARG A 166 -6.76 -43.48 -53.51
CA ARG A 166 -5.53 -43.69 -54.29
C ARG A 166 -5.42 -45.13 -54.80
N SER A 167 -5.71 -46.11 -53.94
CA SER A 167 -5.71 -47.54 -54.31
C SER A 167 -6.72 -47.85 -55.42
N LEU A 168 -7.96 -47.37 -55.27
CA LEU A 168 -9.00 -47.51 -56.29
C LEU A 168 -8.61 -46.82 -57.61
N GLY A 169 -8.03 -45.63 -57.56
CA GLY A 169 -7.55 -44.91 -58.73
C GLY A 169 -6.43 -45.65 -59.48
N LEU A 170 -5.54 -46.35 -58.78
CA LEU A 170 -4.54 -47.23 -59.40
C LEU A 170 -5.19 -48.45 -60.07
N ARG A 171 -6.17 -49.07 -59.41
CA ARG A 171 -6.90 -50.22 -59.97
C ARG A 171 -7.68 -49.82 -61.22
N ASN A 172 -8.35 -48.68 -61.19
CA ASN A 172 -9.13 -48.16 -62.31
C ASN A 172 -8.24 -47.87 -63.54
N ARG A 173 -7.07 -47.26 -63.32
CA ARG A 173 -6.06 -47.06 -64.39
C ARG A 173 -5.61 -48.36 -65.04
N ARG A 174 -5.38 -49.43 -64.26
CA ARG A 174 -5.04 -50.76 -64.81
C ARG A 174 -6.16 -51.30 -65.67
N LEU A 175 -7.39 -51.33 -65.14
CA LEU A 175 -8.56 -51.81 -65.88
C LEU A 175 -8.77 -51.04 -67.18
N GLN A 176 -8.52 -49.73 -67.18
CA GLN A 176 -8.63 -48.91 -68.38
C GLN A 176 -7.54 -49.21 -69.41
N SER A 177 -6.32 -49.51 -68.96
CA SER A 177 -5.24 -50.01 -69.83
C SER A 177 -5.60 -51.36 -70.43
N ASP A 178 -6.12 -52.29 -69.62
CA ASP A 178 -6.54 -53.63 -70.06
C ASP A 178 -7.68 -53.53 -71.08
N LEU A 179 -8.69 -52.71 -70.81
CA LEU A 179 -9.80 -52.44 -71.73
C LEU A 179 -9.31 -51.88 -73.07
N ASN A 180 -8.38 -50.93 -73.05
CA ASN A 180 -7.79 -50.36 -74.26
C ASN A 180 -6.99 -51.41 -75.05
N SER A 181 -6.30 -52.31 -74.37
CA SER A 181 -5.60 -53.43 -74.99
C SER A 181 -6.59 -54.37 -75.69
N VAL A 182 -7.63 -54.83 -74.98
CA VAL A 182 -8.68 -55.69 -75.55
C VAL A 182 -9.38 -55.01 -76.73
N LYS A 183 -9.65 -53.70 -76.65
CA LYS A 183 -10.24 -52.94 -77.75
C LYS A 183 -9.34 -52.91 -78.99
N LYS A 184 -8.02 -52.80 -78.82
CA LYS A 184 -7.05 -52.89 -79.93
C LYS A 184 -7.07 -54.29 -80.55
N GLU A 185 -6.99 -55.34 -79.72
CA GLU A 185 -7.05 -56.73 -80.18
C GLU A 185 -8.35 -57.01 -80.97
N LEU A 186 -9.50 -56.57 -80.45
CA LEU A 186 -10.77 -56.69 -81.15
C LEU A 186 -10.78 -55.94 -82.50
N SER A 187 -10.17 -54.75 -82.54
CA SER A 187 -10.05 -53.96 -83.77
C SER A 187 -9.16 -54.67 -84.81
N HIS A 188 -8.07 -55.30 -84.37
CA HIS A 188 -7.22 -56.13 -85.23
C HIS A 188 -7.97 -57.37 -85.75
N VAL A 189 -8.74 -58.05 -84.91
CA VAL A 189 -9.58 -59.19 -85.32
C VAL A 189 -10.69 -58.78 -86.29
N LEU A 190 -11.32 -57.63 -86.10
CA LEU A 190 -12.33 -57.10 -87.02
C LEU A 190 -11.74 -56.66 -88.37
N LEU A 191 -10.52 -56.13 -88.38
CA LEU A 191 -9.79 -55.85 -89.62
C LEU A 191 -9.35 -57.14 -90.34
N ALA A 192 -8.90 -58.15 -89.59
CA ALA A 192 -8.55 -59.47 -90.15
C ALA A 192 -9.76 -60.23 -90.70
N LYS A 193 -10.96 -59.95 -90.20
CA LYS A 193 -12.22 -60.56 -90.64
C LYS A 193 -12.91 -59.80 -91.79
N ARG A 194 -12.33 -58.69 -92.26
CA ARG A 194 -12.87 -57.90 -93.37
C ARG A 194 -12.23 -58.31 -94.71
N VAL A 195 -12.36 -59.59 -95.03
CA VAL A 195 -12.46 -60.08 -96.41
C VAL A 195 -13.86 -60.72 -96.47
N ASP A 196 -14.73 -60.14 -97.30
CA ASP A 196 -16.15 -60.44 -97.58
C ASP A 196 -17.26 -59.68 -96.80
N GLY A 197 -17.88 -58.72 -97.52
CA GLY A 197 -19.33 -58.51 -97.57
C GLY A 197 -20.01 -57.50 -96.62
N PRO A 198 -21.15 -56.86 -96.99
CA PRO A 198 -21.46 -55.45 -96.67
C PRO A 198 -22.69 -55.16 -95.75
N GLN A 199 -22.78 -53.89 -95.31
CA GLN A 199 -23.94 -53.06 -94.84
C GLN A 199 -24.95 -53.57 -93.80
N SER A 200 -25.22 -52.76 -92.75
CA SER A 200 -26.51 -52.04 -92.51
C SER A 200 -26.65 -51.40 -91.11
N ASN A 201 -27.21 -50.18 -91.08
CA ASN A 201 -28.19 -49.51 -90.19
C ASN A 201 -28.62 -50.21 -88.85
N GLU A 202 -28.99 -49.58 -87.73
CA GLU A 202 -29.87 -48.44 -87.35
C GLU A 202 -29.57 -48.16 -85.84
N GLY A 203 -29.61 -46.94 -85.29
CA GLY A 203 -30.83 -46.23 -84.89
C GLY A 203 -31.37 -46.67 -83.52
N GLN A 204 -30.97 -46.03 -82.40
CA GLN A 204 -31.83 -45.97 -81.20
C GLN A 204 -31.55 -44.75 -80.33
N SER A 205 -32.50 -43.81 -80.38
CA SER A 205 -32.68 -42.69 -79.47
C SER A 205 -33.59 -43.15 -78.32
N CYS A 206 -33.15 -42.94 -77.07
CA CYS A 206 -34.03 -42.95 -75.90
C CYS A 206 -33.81 -41.69 -75.08
N SER A 207 -34.87 -40.90 -75.00
CA SER A 207 -35.03 -39.70 -74.19
C SER A 207 -35.44 -40.05 -72.76
N MET A 208 -34.94 -39.23 -71.82
CA MET A 208 -35.51 -38.84 -70.52
C MET A 208 -35.94 -39.91 -69.51
N GLN A 209 -35.19 -39.96 -68.42
CA GLN A 209 -35.69 -39.56 -67.09
C GLN A 209 -34.50 -39.21 -66.18
N VAL A 210 -34.26 -37.91 -65.97
CA VAL A 210 -33.43 -37.41 -64.86
C VAL A 210 -34.32 -36.51 -64.03
N THR A 211 -35.12 -37.14 -63.17
CA THR A 211 -35.88 -36.45 -62.11
C THR A 211 -35.71 -37.30 -60.86
N GLY A 212 -34.70 -36.97 -60.06
CA GLY A 212 -34.46 -37.65 -58.79
C GLY A 212 -33.20 -37.21 -58.05
N SER A 213 -32.13 -36.81 -58.75
CA SER A 213 -30.82 -36.59 -58.11
C SER A 213 -30.48 -35.15 -57.72
N THR A 214 -31.18 -34.12 -58.19
CA THR A 214 -30.74 -32.72 -57.96
C THR A 214 -31.27 -32.09 -56.67
N ASN A 215 -32.44 -32.50 -56.16
CA ASN A 215 -33.01 -31.88 -54.94
C ASN A 215 -32.35 -32.37 -53.65
N ILE A 216 -31.93 -33.64 -53.60
CA ILE A 216 -31.30 -34.22 -52.41
C ILE A 216 -29.91 -33.59 -52.17
N ASP A 217 -29.14 -33.32 -53.22
CA ASP A 217 -27.83 -32.67 -53.11
C ASP A 217 -27.94 -31.18 -52.75
N ILE A 218 -28.93 -30.46 -53.27
CA ILE A 218 -29.13 -29.03 -52.95
C ILE A 218 -29.57 -28.85 -51.49
N ASP A 219 -30.49 -29.67 -50.99
CA ASP A 219 -30.96 -29.55 -49.60
C ASP A 219 -29.96 -30.12 -48.58
N ALA A 220 -29.04 -30.98 -49.00
CA ALA A 220 -27.88 -31.37 -48.19
C ALA A 220 -26.87 -30.22 -48.08
N LEU A 221 -26.51 -29.59 -49.20
CA LEU A 221 -25.59 -28.45 -49.22
C LEU A 221 -26.15 -27.24 -48.46
N LYS A 222 -27.45 -26.97 -48.51
CA LYS A 222 -28.07 -25.89 -47.73
C LYS A 222 -27.93 -26.12 -46.23
N ARG A 223 -28.19 -27.34 -45.74
CA ARG A 223 -28.01 -27.67 -44.32
C ARG A 223 -26.55 -27.54 -43.89
N GLU A 224 -25.63 -28.01 -44.73
CA GLU A 224 -24.19 -27.87 -44.46
C GLU A 224 -23.74 -26.39 -44.42
N VAL A 225 -24.27 -25.54 -45.30
CA VAL A 225 -24.01 -24.10 -45.26
C VAL A 225 -24.59 -23.46 -43.99
N GLU A 226 -25.77 -23.88 -43.56
CA GLU A 226 -26.43 -23.36 -42.36
C GLU A 226 -25.68 -23.77 -41.09
N ASP A 227 -25.33 -25.05 -40.95
CA ASP A 227 -24.49 -25.58 -39.85
C ASP A 227 -23.13 -24.87 -39.80
N LYS A 228 -22.49 -24.66 -40.95
CA LYS A 228 -21.21 -23.92 -41.05
C LYS A 228 -21.36 -22.44 -40.71
N THR A 229 -22.50 -21.84 -41.01
CA THR A 229 -22.79 -20.44 -40.67
C THR A 229 -22.96 -20.29 -39.15
N GLU A 230 -23.67 -21.22 -38.51
CA GLU A 230 -23.79 -21.27 -37.05
C GLU A 230 -22.44 -21.50 -36.36
N GLU A 231 -21.61 -22.42 -36.89
CA GLU A 231 -20.26 -22.67 -36.40
C GLU A 231 -19.38 -21.41 -36.48
N VAL A 232 -19.43 -20.69 -37.60
CA VAL A 232 -18.70 -19.43 -37.78
C VAL A 232 -19.17 -18.36 -36.78
N LEU A 233 -20.49 -18.22 -36.58
CA LEU A 233 -21.04 -17.27 -35.60
C LEU A 233 -20.62 -17.61 -34.17
N TYR A 234 -20.62 -18.90 -33.81
CA TYR A 234 -20.13 -19.37 -32.51
C TYR A 234 -18.65 -19.05 -32.32
N LEU A 235 -17.80 -19.36 -33.30
CA LEU A 235 -16.37 -19.07 -33.24
C LEU A 235 -16.08 -17.57 -33.17
N GLN A 236 -16.84 -16.74 -33.88
CA GLN A 236 -16.74 -15.28 -33.78
C GLN A 236 -17.08 -14.78 -32.37
N ASN A 237 -18.15 -15.30 -31.76
CA ASN A 237 -18.54 -14.92 -30.40
C ASN A 237 -17.49 -15.37 -29.37
N LEU A 238 -16.98 -16.60 -29.51
CA LEU A 238 -15.93 -17.12 -28.66
C LEU A 238 -14.65 -16.28 -28.78
N ASN A 239 -14.24 -15.94 -30.01
CA ASN A 239 -13.08 -15.10 -30.25
C ASN A 239 -13.25 -13.72 -29.59
N GLN A 240 -14.43 -13.09 -29.75
CA GLN A 240 -14.73 -11.82 -29.09
C GLN A 240 -14.66 -11.91 -27.56
N THR A 241 -15.16 -13.00 -26.98
CA THR A 241 -15.10 -13.26 -25.54
C THR A 241 -13.66 -13.45 -25.06
N LEU A 242 -12.84 -14.19 -25.80
CA LEU A 242 -11.43 -14.39 -25.49
C LEU A 242 -10.65 -13.08 -25.56
N ILE A 243 -10.89 -12.24 -26.57
CA ILE A 243 -10.29 -10.90 -26.66
C ILE A 243 -10.64 -10.06 -25.42
N LEU A 244 -11.90 -10.09 -24.97
CA LEU A 244 -12.30 -9.34 -23.78
C LEU A 244 -11.62 -9.87 -22.51
N LYS A 245 -11.53 -11.20 -22.34
CA LYS A 245 -10.83 -11.81 -21.20
C LYS A 245 -9.33 -11.54 -21.21
N GLU A 246 -8.70 -11.62 -22.37
CA GLU A 246 -7.28 -11.29 -22.53
C GLU A 246 -7.01 -9.84 -22.15
N ARG A 247 -7.83 -8.90 -22.64
CA ARG A 247 -7.73 -7.48 -22.26
C ARG A 247 -7.90 -7.27 -20.75
N ALA A 248 -8.88 -7.92 -20.13
CA ALA A 248 -9.09 -7.83 -18.70
C ALA A 248 -7.88 -8.36 -17.91
N SER A 249 -7.38 -9.54 -18.27
CA SER A 249 -6.20 -10.14 -17.61
C SER A 249 -4.93 -9.32 -17.82
N ASN A 250 -4.74 -8.74 -19.01
CA ASN A 250 -3.61 -7.86 -19.30
C ASN A 250 -3.69 -6.57 -18.48
N ASN A 251 -4.89 -6.00 -18.30
CA ASN A 251 -5.09 -4.85 -17.43
C ASN A 251 -4.76 -5.18 -15.96
N GLU A 252 -5.24 -6.31 -15.44
CA GLU A 252 -4.90 -6.75 -14.07
C GLU A 252 -3.39 -6.95 -13.89
N LEU A 253 -2.71 -7.49 -14.90
CA LEU A 253 -1.26 -7.65 -14.89
C LEU A 253 -0.54 -6.30 -14.89
N LEU A 254 -0.99 -5.35 -15.71
CA LEU A 254 -0.45 -3.99 -15.76
C LEU A 254 -0.64 -3.27 -14.42
N ASP A 255 -1.84 -3.36 -13.83
CA ASP A 255 -2.15 -2.78 -12.52
C ASP A 255 -1.23 -3.37 -11.44
N ALA A 256 -1.05 -4.69 -11.41
CA ALA A 256 -0.16 -5.36 -10.48
C ALA A 256 1.32 -4.94 -10.66
N GLN A 257 1.76 -4.76 -11.91
CA GLN A 257 3.11 -4.25 -12.20
C GLN A 257 3.28 -2.80 -11.74
N GLN A 258 2.27 -1.95 -11.95
CA GLN A 258 2.29 -0.56 -11.51
C GLN A 258 2.32 -0.44 -10.00
N GLU A 259 1.51 -1.22 -9.28
CA GLU A 259 1.52 -1.30 -7.82
C GLU A 259 2.86 -1.81 -7.28
N LEU A 260 3.45 -2.82 -7.93
CA LEU A 260 4.78 -3.32 -7.55
C LEU A 260 5.86 -2.24 -7.70
N LEU A 261 5.86 -1.51 -8.82
CA LEU A 261 6.79 -0.41 -9.06
C LEU A 261 6.60 0.72 -8.04
N SER A 262 5.36 1.14 -7.80
CA SER A 262 4.99 2.18 -6.83
C SER A 262 5.42 1.79 -5.41
N GLY A 263 5.09 0.57 -4.97
CA GLY A 263 5.45 0.06 -3.66
C GLY A 263 6.96 -0.03 -3.44
N LEU A 264 7.71 -0.44 -4.47
CA LEU A 264 9.16 -0.55 -4.41
C LEU A 264 9.88 0.80 -4.49
N GLN A 265 9.29 1.82 -5.11
CA GLN A 265 9.93 3.14 -5.26
C GLN A 265 10.34 3.75 -3.91
N SER A 266 9.57 3.48 -2.84
CA SER A 266 9.89 3.94 -1.48
C SER A 266 10.91 3.06 -0.72
N VAL A 267 11.12 1.82 -1.18
CA VAL A 267 11.96 0.81 -0.52
C VAL A 267 13.34 0.72 -1.17
N LEU A 268 13.42 0.98 -2.47
CA LEU A 268 14.66 1.00 -3.23
C LEU A 268 15.41 2.30 -2.97
N SER A 269 16.73 2.22 -2.87
CA SER A 269 17.63 3.37 -2.71
C SER A 269 18.92 3.10 -3.48
N ASP A 270 19.77 4.10 -3.65
CA ASP A 270 21.06 3.94 -4.36
C ASP A 270 21.98 2.87 -3.76
N ARG A 271 21.67 2.40 -2.54
CA ARG A 271 22.42 1.35 -1.83
C ARG A 271 21.83 -0.05 -2.01
N THR A 272 20.66 -0.19 -2.63
CA THR A 272 19.99 -1.49 -2.82
C THR A 272 20.48 -2.16 -4.11
N MET A 273 20.46 -3.49 -4.13
CA MET A 273 20.84 -4.28 -5.33
C MET A 273 19.89 -4.03 -6.51
N LEU A 274 18.63 -3.76 -6.18
CA LEU A 274 17.58 -3.44 -7.14
C LEU A 274 17.40 -1.93 -7.24
N GLY A 275 17.09 -1.45 -8.44
CA GLY A 275 16.70 -0.08 -8.74
C GLY A 275 15.56 -0.05 -9.74
N ILE A 276 15.10 1.16 -10.05
CA ILE A 276 14.16 1.40 -11.15
C ILE A 276 14.95 2.07 -12.28
N LYS A 277 15.00 1.42 -13.45
CA LYS A 277 15.55 1.98 -14.68
C LYS A 277 14.40 2.39 -15.60
N ARG A 278 14.45 3.58 -16.19
CA ARG A 278 13.48 3.98 -17.22
C ARG A 278 14.07 3.62 -18.58
N MET A 279 13.52 2.57 -19.21
CA MET A 279 13.98 2.08 -20.50
C MET A 279 13.64 3.11 -21.57
N GLY A 280 14.65 3.61 -22.28
CA GLY A 280 14.48 4.65 -23.29
C GLY A 280 14.66 6.09 -22.79
N GLU A 281 15.05 6.28 -21.53
CA GLU A 281 15.42 7.61 -21.00
C GLU A 281 16.87 7.96 -21.37
N LEU A 282 17.10 9.22 -21.78
CA LEU A 282 18.44 9.69 -22.09
C LEU A 282 19.27 9.91 -20.83
N ASP A 283 20.51 9.42 -20.84
CA ASP A 283 21.46 9.71 -19.78
C ASP A 283 21.94 11.16 -19.86
N SER A 284 21.30 12.03 -19.08
CA SER A 284 21.62 13.46 -19.02
C SER A 284 23.08 13.75 -18.68
N LYS A 285 23.79 12.84 -17.99
CA LYS A 285 25.21 13.05 -17.67
C LYS A 285 26.08 13.08 -18.92
N VAL A 286 25.76 12.25 -19.91
CA VAL A 286 26.51 12.19 -21.16
C VAL A 286 26.42 13.51 -21.93
N PHE A 287 25.24 14.13 -21.92
CA PHE A 287 25.03 15.44 -22.52
C PHE A 287 25.69 16.57 -21.71
N LEU A 288 25.66 16.49 -20.36
CA LEU A 288 26.34 17.45 -19.50
C LEU A 288 27.85 17.45 -19.74
N ASP A 289 28.44 16.26 -19.85
CA ASP A 289 29.86 16.07 -20.16
C ASP A 289 30.21 16.65 -21.53
N ALA A 290 29.42 16.31 -22.57
CA ALA A 290 29.63 16.86 -23.91
C ALA A 290 29.48 18.39 -23.97
N CYS A 291 28.53 18.96 -23.23
CA CYS A 291 28.35 20.40 -23.13
C CYS A 291 29.49 21.08 -22.36
N SER A 292 30.09 20.41 -21.37
CA SER A 292 31.22 20.94 -20.59
C SER A 292 32.47 21.19 -21.44
N GLU A 293 32.62 20.44 -22.54
CA GLU A 293 33.73 20.58 -23.47
C GLU A 293 33.50 21.71 -24.50
N LYS A 294 32.24 22.11 -24.71
CA LYS A 294 31.85 23.04 -25.78
C LYS A 294 31.44 24.43 -25.32
N PHE A 295 30.91 24.56 -24.11
CA PHE A 295 30.31 25.81 -23.62
C PHE A 295 30.95 26.29 -22.31
N PRO A 296 30.94 27.61 -22.06
CA PRO A 296 31.32 28.15 -20.76
C PRO A 296 30.34 27.71 -19.66
N LYS A 297 30.80 27.68 -18.41
CA LYS A 297 30.05 27.14 -17.27
C LYS A 297 28.70 27.84 -17.05
N GLU A 298 28.64 29.13 -17.36
CA GLU A 298 27.44 29.97 -17.20
C GLU A 298 26.30 29.53 -18.15
N GLU A 299 26.65 29.00 -19.33
CA GLU A 299 25.69 28.61 -20.37
C GLU A 299 25.49 27.10 -20.48
N GLN A 300 26.42 26.30 -19.93
CA GLN A 300 26.41 24.84 -20.02
C GLN A 300 25.08 24.22 -19.60
N GLY A 301 24.49 24.69 -18.49
CA GLY A 301 23.23 24.14 -17.99
C GLY A 301 22.06 24.34 -18.95
N ILE A 302 21.95 25.54 -19.55
CA ILE A 302 20.88 25.86 -20.50
C ILE A 302 21.09 25.11 -21.80
N LYS A 303 22.32 25.13 -22.35
CA LYS A 303 22.66 24.45 -23.61
C LYS A 303 22.50 22.94 -23.52
N CYS A 304 22.89 22.34 -22.39
CA CYS A 304 22.69 20.92 -22.17
C CYS A 304 21.20 20.55 -22.12
N ALA A 305 20.39 21.34 -21.42
CA ALA A 305 18.95 21.09 -21.35
C ALA A 305 18.29 21.21 -22.73
N GLU A 306 18.64 22.24 -23.51
CA GLU A 306 18.15 22.44 -24.88
C GLU A 306 18.44 21.21 -25.76
N VAL A 307 19.65 20.69 -25.71
CA VAL A 307 20.09 19.57 -26.55
C VAL A 307 19.48 18.25 -26.08
N CYS A 308 19.45 17.99 -24.77
CA CYS A 308 18.76 16.83 -24.23
C CYS A 308 17.29 16.82 -24.68
N SER A 309 16.57 17.92 -24.48
CA SER A 309 15.15 18.02 -24.84
C SER A 309 14.91 17.87 -26.35
N LEU A 310 15.77 18.45 -27.19
CA LEU A 310 15.69 18.26 -28.63
C LEU A 310 15.75 16.77 -29.01
N TRP A 311 16.69 16.03 -28.42
CA TRP A 311 16.83 14.61 -28.68
C TRP A 311 15.72 13.76 -28.07
N GLU A 312 15.23 14.11 -26.88
CA GLU A 312 14.03 13.48 -26.32
C GLU A 312 12.80 13.66 -27.24
N ASP A 313 12.66 14.82 -27.89
CA ASP A 313 11.56 15.09 -28.80
C ASP A 313 11.72 14.33 -30.12
N HIS A 314 12.95 14.19 -30.63
CA HIS A 314 13.21 13.28 -31.75
C HIS A 314 12.86 11.84 -31.39
N LEU A 315 13.24 11.34 -30.21
CA LEU A 315 12.92 9.97 -29.77
C LEU A 315 11.41 9.69 -29.70
N LYS A 316 10.60 10.70 -29.33
CA LYS A 316 9.14 10.61 -29.26
C LYS A 316 8.46 10.68 -30.62
N ASP A 317 9.13 11.18 -31.65
CA ASP A 317 8.57 11.34 -32.98
C ASP A 317 8.31 9.98 -33.64
N SER A 318 7.04 9.61 -33.78
CA SER A 318 6.62 8.38 -34.43
C SER A 318 6.99 8.32 -35.92
N GLN A 319 7.23 9.45 -36.58
CA GLN A 319 7.65 9.50 -37.99
C GLN A 319 9.13 9.23 -38.16
N TRP A 320 9.93 9.34 -37.10
CA TRP A 320 11.35 9.04 -37.13
C TRP A 320 11.62 7.63 -36.60
N HIS A 321 12.07 6.75 -37.51
CA HIS A 321 12.32 5.34 -37.22
C HIS A 321 13.64 4.90 -37.87
N PRO A 322 14.81 5.25 -37.29
CA PRO A 322 16.13 5.00 -37.86
C PRO A 322 16.56 3.54 -37.66
N PHE A 323 15.76 2.59 -38.16
CA PHE A 323 16.03 1.16 -38.07
C PHE A 323 15.99 0.50 -39.45
N LYS A 324 16.94 -0.41 -39.67
CA LYS A 324 16.96 -1.33 -40.81
C LYS A 324 16.76 -2.76 -40.32
N HIS A 325 16.10 -3.57 -41.14
CA HIS A 325 15.83 -4.96 -40.81
C HIS A 325 16.94 -5.86 -41.35
N THR A 326 17.55 -6.66 -40.49
CA THR A 326 18.60 -7.62 -40.86
C THR A 326 18.27 -8.99 -40.29
N THR A 327 18.54 -10.05 -41.04
CA THR A 327 18.35 -11.42 -40.57
C THR A 327 19.57 -11.85 -39.76
N ILE A 328 19.40 -12.01 -38.46
CA ILE A 328 20.42 -12.52 -37.53
C ILE A 328 19.93 -13.86 -37.00
N ASN A 329 20.68 -14.94 -37.25
CA ASN A 329 20.33 -16.31 -36.85
C ASN A 329 18.95 -16.80 -37.34
N GLY A 330 18.52 -16.37 -38.52
CA GLY A 330 17.22 -16.74 -39.11
C GLY A 330 16.03 -15.90 -38.65
N ASN A 331 16.22 -14.96 -37.72
CA ASN A 331 15.19 -14.04 -37.24
C ASN A 331 15.43 -12.63 -37.79
N LEU A 332 14.36 -11.97 -38.24
CA LEU A 332 14.40 -10.58 -38.68
C LEU A 332 14.50 -9.66 -37.45
N GLN A 333 15.61 -8.94 -37.31
CA GLN A 333 15.85 -7.99 -36.22
C GLN A 333 15.97 -6.56 -36.76
N ALA A 334 15.38 -5.61 -36.04
CA ALA A 334 15.54 -4.19 -36.31
C ALA A 334 16.85 -3.71 -35.65
N ILE A 335 17.80 -3.27 -36.46
CA ILE A 335 19.08 -2.70 -36.00
C ILE A 335 19.14 -1.22 -36.40
N ILE A 336 19.89 -0.41 -35.65
CA ILE A 336 20.04 1.02 -35.96
C ILE A 336 20.60 1.20 -37.38
N ASP A 337 19.99 2.11 -38.13
CA ASP A 337 20.55 2.57 -39.38
C ASP A 337 21.58 3.67 -39.13
N GLU A 338 22.86 3.28 -39.08
CA GLU A 338 23.99 4.21 -38.92
C GLU A 338 24.08 5.26 -40.06
N SER A 339 23.37 5.07 -41.18
CA SER A 339 23.32 6.03 -42.27
C SER A 339 22.19 7.06 -42.17
N ASP A 340 21.40 7.02 -41.08
CA ASP A 340 20.36 8.02 -40.80
C ASP A 340 20.98 9.42 -40.67
N GLU A 341 20.38 10.39 -41.37
CA GLU A 341 20.90 11.76 -41.48
C GLU A 341 21.01 12.45 -40.12
N LYS A 342 20.01 12.29 -39.25
CA LYS A 342 20.00 12.92 -37.91
C LYS A 342 21.03 12.26 -37.00
N LEU A 343 21.13 10.93 -37.02
CA LEU A 343 22.14 10.21 -36.23
C LEU A 343 23.57 10.55 -36.68
N GLU A 344 23.80 10.70 -37.98
CA GLU A 344 25.08 11.15 -38.54
C GLU A 344 25.43 12.58 -38.11
N GLU A 345 24.45 13.49 -38.12
CA GLU A 345 24.61 14.86 -37.64
C GLU A 345 24.91 14.88 -36.13
N LEU A 346 24.15 14.13 -35.33
CA LEU A 346 24.38 13.98 -33.89
C LEU A 346 25.81 13.55 -33.58
N ARG A 347 26.30 12.55 -34.31
CA ARG A 347 27.63 12.01 -34.11
C ARG A 347 28.72 13.03 -34.45
N LYS A 348 28.53 13.81 -35.52
CA LYS A 348 29.46 14.87 -35.94
C LYS A 348 29.47 16.03 -34.96
N GLU A 349 28.30 16.44 -34.48
CA GLU A 349 28.17 17.56 -33.58
C GLU A 349 28.58 17.21 -32.16
N TRP A 350 28.06 16.14 -31.57
CA TRP A 350 28.16 15.86 -30.14
C TRP A 350 29.06 14.68 -29.79
N GLY A 351 29.58 13.98 -30.81
CA GLY A 351 30.54 12.90 -30.64
C GLY A 351 29.91 11.55 -30.28
N GLU A 352 30.79 10.56 -30.16
CA GLU A 352 30.42 9.14 -30.03
C GLU A 352 29.61 8.83 -28.78
N LYS A 353 29.92 9.49 -27.66
CA LYS A 353 29.25 9.21 -26.38
C LYS A 353 27.77 9.58 -26.43
N VAL A 354 27.45 10.76 -26.97
CA VAL A 354 26.07 11.24 -27.11
C VAL A 354 25.32 10.40 -28.15
N TYR A 355 25.96 10.09 -29.28
CA TYR A 355 25.42 9.15 -30.26
C TYR A 355 25.03 7.82 -29.61
N ASN A 356 25.94 7.20 -28.86
CA ASN A 356 25.68 5.93 -28.19
C ASN A 356 24.51 6.04 -27.19
N ALA A 357 24.45 7.09 -26.38
CA ALA A 357 23.35 7.31 -25.45
C ALA A 357 21.99 7.40 -26.15
N VAL A 358 21.91 8.13 -27.27
CA VAL A 358 20.68 8.25 -28.08
C VAL A 358 20.30 6.93 -28.74
N THR A 359 21.26 6.21 -29.35
CA THR A 359 20.98 4.92 -29.99
C THR A 359 20.59 3.84 -28.98
N SER A 360 21.19 3.82 -27.79
CA SER A 360 20.76 2.93 -26.71
C SER A 360 19.32 3.23 -26.29
N ALA A 361 18.97 4.51 -26.09
CA ALA A 361 17.59 4.89 -25.79
C ALA A 361 16.62 4.52 -26.92
N LEU A 362 16.99 4.68 -28.19
CA LEU A 362 16.20 4.25 -29.34
C LEU A 362 15.91 2.75 -29.32
N VAL A 363 16.95 1.93 -29.09
CA VAL A 363 16.82 0.46 -29.03
C VAL A 363 15.92 0.07 -27.86
N GLU A 364 16.12 0.65 -26.67
CA GLU A 364 15.29 0.39 -25.50
C GLU A 364 13.83 0.80 -25.72
N LEU A 365 13.56 1.96 -26.36
CA LEU A 365 12.19 2.35 -26.72
C LEU A 365 11.56 1.37 -27.71
N ASN A 366 12.33 0.90 -28.69
CA ASN A 366 11.82 -0.06 -29.68
C ASN A 366 11.53 -1.44 -29.07
N GLU A 367 12.31 -1.87 -28.08
CA GLU A 367 12.11 -3.13 -27.37
C GLU A 367 10.95 -3.07 -26.37
N TYR A 368 10.89 -2.00 -25.56
CA TYR A 368 9.98 -1.92 -24.42
C TYR A 368 8.69 -1.16 -24.69
N ASN A 369 8.67 -0.24 -25.66
CA ASN A 369 7.50 0.57 -26.00
C ASN A 369 7.51 1.05 -27.46
N PRO A 370 7.52 0.13 -28.45
CA PRO A 370 7.68 0.49 -29.86
C PRO A 370 6.60 1.45 -30.36
N SER A 371 5.35 1.27 -29.92
CA SER A 371 4.21 2.09 -30.33
C SER A 371 4.11 3.41 -29.57
N GLY A 372 4.37 3.41 -28.26
CA GLY A 372 4.18 4.58 -27.40
C GLY A 372 5.36 5.54 -27.41
N ARG A 373 6.58 5.06 -27.68
CA ARG A 373 7.82 5.89 -27.76
C ARG A 373 8.09 6.76 -26.53
N TYR A 374 7.57 6.37 -25.36
CA TYR A 374 7.89 7.02 -24.07
C TYR A 374 8.66 6.06 -23.16
N PRO A 375 9.56 6.57 -22.28
CA PRO A 375 10.35 5.70 -21.42
C PRO A 375 9.49 4.94 -20.41
N VAL A 376 9.74 3.63 -20.27
CA VAL A 376 8.98 2.73 -19.41
C VAL A 376 9.81 2.32 -18.19
N PRO A 377 9.32 2.53 -16.95
CA PRO A 377 10.03 2.09 -15.75
C PRO A 377 10.05 0.56 -15.63
N LYS A 378 11.22 0.00 -15.36
CA LYS A 378 11.45 -1.43 -15.12
C LYS A 378 12.30 -1.64 -13.88
N ILE A 379 12.07 -2.76 -13.20
CA ILE A 379 12.88 -3.16 -12.05
C ILE A 379 14.18 -3.76 -12.58
N TRP A 380 15.29 -3.16 -12.18
CA TRP A 380 16.61 -3.43 -12.73
C TRP A 380 17.58 -3.88 -11.65
N ASN A 381 18.42 -4.86 -11.97
CA ASN A 381 19.54 -5.24 -11.13
C ASN A 381 20.70 -4.31 -11.46
N ILE A 382 21.02 -3.40 -10.55
CA ILE A 382 22.06 -2.39 -10.77
C ILE A 382 23.44 -3.06 -10.89
N ARG A 383 23.66 -4.21 -10.23
CA ARG A 383 24.97 -4.90 -10.21
C ARG A 383 25.19 -5.77 -11.44
N GLU A 384 24.14 -6.42 -11.90
CA GLU A 384 24.20 -7.36 -13.03
C GLU A 384 23.78 -6.73 -14.36
N GLU A 385 23.40 -5.44 -14.35
CA GLU A 385 22.97 -4.68 -15.52
C GLU A 385 21.92 -5.41 -16.38
N ARG A 386 20.90 -5.97 -15.71
CA ARG A 386 19.81 -6.69 -16.37
C ARG A 386 18.45 -6.50 -15.70
N GLU A 387 17.41 -6.82 -16.44
CA GLU A 387 16.05 -6.90 -15.90
C GLU A 387 15.93 -8.03 -14.86
N VAL A 388 15.12 -7.76 -13.84
CA VAL A 388 14.94 -8.64 -12.69
C VAL A 388 13.68 -9.46 -12.89
N SER A 389 13.78 -10.77 -12.66
CA SER A 389 12.60 -11.63 -12.73
C SER A 389 11.65 -11.39 -11.56
N LEU A 390 10.35 -11.62 -11.75
CA LEU A 390 9.36 -11.46 -10.67
C LEU A 390 9.71 -12.30 -9.42
N LYS A 391 10.26 -13.50 -9.63
CA LYS A 391 10.72 -14.38 -8.54
C LYS A 391 11.83 -13.72 -7.71
N GLU A 392 12.78 -13.06 -8.36
CA GLU A 392 13.87 -12.34 -7.68
C GLU A 392 13.32 -11.13 -6.91
N VAL A 393 12.38 -10.38 -7.49
CA VAL A 393 11.73 -9.25 -6.81
C VAL A 393 10.99 -9.72 -5.55
N ILE A 394 10.19 -10.77 -5.63
CA ILE A 394 9.48 -11.34 -4.47
C ILE A 394 10.48 -11.82 -3.42
N GLY A 395 11.55 -12.50 -3.85
CA GLY A 395 12.62 -12.95 -2.95
C GLY A 395 13.27 -11.79 -2.19
N TYR A 396 13.54 -10.68 -2.88
CA TYR A 396 14.06 -9.46 -2.28
C TYR A 396 13.09 -8.87 -1.25
N ILE A 397 11.80 -8.73 -1.58
CA ILE A 397 10.79 -8.21 -0.65
C ILE A 397 10.70 -9.05 0.63
N ILE A 398 10.65 -10.39 0.49
CA ILE A 398 10.61 -11.31 1.64
C ILE A 398 11.85 -11.13 2.52
N GLN A 399 13.03 -10.96 1.92
CA GLN A 399 14.27 -10.73 2.66
C GLN A 399 14.23 -9.41 3.44
N GLN A 400 13.75 -8.31 2.83
CA GLN A 400 13.61 -7.03 3.51
C GLN A 400 12.62 -7.09 4.68
N LEU A 401 11.49 -7.79 4.51
CA LEU A 401 10.51 -7.99 5.59
C LEU A 401 11.11 -8.79 6.77
N LYS A 402 11.93 -9.82 6.48
CA LYS A 402 12.62 -10.61 7.52
C LYS A 402 13.64 -9.79 8.30
N THR A 403 14.41 -8.93 7.64
CA THR A 403 15.41 -8.08 8.33
C THR A 403 14.74 -7.02 9.19
N HIS A 404 13.64 -6.42 8.74
CA HIS A 404 12.86 -5.45 9.52
C HIS A 404 12.25 -6.06 10.78
N LYS A 405 11.75 -7.31 10.73
CA LYS A 405 11.23 -8.02 11.91
C LYS A 405 12.29 -8.30 12.98
N ARG A 406 13.57 -8.47 12.59
CA ARG A 406 14.67 -8.71 13.53
C ARG A 406 15.18 -7.44 14.21
N LYS A 407 15.00 -6.26 13.64
CA LYS A 407 15.39 -4.97 14.25
C LYS A 407 14.37 -4.41 15.26
N ARG A 408 13.13 -4.92 15.24
CA ARG A 408 12.06 -4.52 16.19
C ARG A 408 11.95 -5.44 17.41
N ARG A 409 12.71 -6.54 17.44
CA ARG A 409 12.94 -7.36 18.63
C ARG A 409 14.28 -6.95 19.22
#